data_AF-A0A4P7WFG9-F1
#
_entry.id   AF-A0A4P7WFG9-F1
#
_cell.length_a   1.000
_cell.length_b   1.000
_cell.length_c   1.000
_cell.angle_alpha   90.00
_cell.angle_beta   90.00
_cell.angle_gamma   90.00
#
_symmetry.space_group_name_H-M   'P 1'
#
loop_
_entity.id
_entity.type
_entity.pdbx_description
1 polymer ?
#
loop_
_entity_poly.entity_id
_entity_poly.type
_entity_poly.pdbx_seq_one_letter_code
_entity_poly.pdbx_strand_id
1 'polypeptide(L)'
;MLRKTRFFIFGSISGILCLVCTSNNLYASSIGMQLPSCQAGAITLNIDQKIASTSGMSHDAADLTFINSRTTSCSITTRPEISFLNGGKRPLPIAFRTENLSDSQSTLKEITIPAGGKAKMRLRWVSQKLFDKNLCYKTSFLALVIQGEQTRIAFKNKICGDKTKGVVYETSLLTPDSKSGV
;
A
#
# COMPACT_ATOMS: atom_id res chain seq x y z
N MET A 1 52.64 -91.52 -27.38
CA MET A 1 52.21 -90.91 -28.66
C MET A 1 51.74 -89.49 -28.36
N LEU A 2 52.57 -88.47 -28.57
CA LEU A 2 52.68 -87.63 -29.78
C LEU A 2 51.49 -86.66 -30.01
N ARG A 3 51.85 -85.37 -30.13
CA ARG A 3 51.20 -84.25 -30.87
C ARG A 3 49.99 -83.59 -30.21
N LYS A 4 49.70 -82.29 -30.39
CA LYS A 4 50.29 -81.08 -31.03
C LYS A 4 49.35 -79.93 -30.56
N THR A 5 49.83 -78.81 -30.02
CA THR A 5 50.14 -77.54 -30.73
C THR A 5 48.93 -76.71 -31.20
N ARG A 6 48.69 -75.55 -30.52
CA ARG A 6 48.30 -74.18 -31.00
C ARG A 6 46.94 -74.03 -31.76
N PHE A 7 46.24 -72.88 -31.88
CA PHE A 7 46.41 -71.45 -31.58
C PHE A 7 45.04 -70.73 -31.80
N PHE A 8 44.77 -69.63 -31.07
CA PHE A 8 44.02 -68.39 -31.43
C PHE A 8 42.53 -68.47 -31.88
N ILE A 9 41.60 -67.58 -31.49
CA ILE A 9 41.46 -66.16 -31.86
C ILE A 9 40.36 -65.48 -30.99
N PHE A 10 40.67 -64.25 -30.53
CA PHE A 10 39.87 -63.03 -30.30
C PHE A 10 38.40 -63.06 -29.82
N GLY A 11 38.13 -62.20 -28.82
CA GLY A 11 36.80 -61.68 -28.52
C GLY A 11 36.80 -60.70 -27.35
N SER A 12 37.21 -59.44 -27.60
CA SER A 12 36.99 -58.31 -26.68
C SER A 12 35.52 -58.17 -26.31
N ILE A 13 35.20 -58.08 -25.02
CA ILE A 13 33.99 -57.39 -24.58
C ILE A 13 34.39 -56.33 -23.55
N SER A 14 34.24 -55.10 -24.03
CA SER A 14 34.35 -53.83 -23.32
C SER A 14 33.36 -53.79 -22.16
N GLY A 15 33.85 -53.75 -20.92
CA GLY A 15 33.06 -53.45 -19.74
C GLY A 15 33.13 -51.95 -19.43
N ILE A 16 32.34 -51.13 -20.13
CA ILE A 16 32.17 -49.71 -19.80
C ILE A 16 31.16 -49.62 -18.65
N LEU A 17 31.68 -49.38 -17.45
CA LEU A 17 30.91 -49.05 -16.25
C LEU A 17 30.31 -47.64 -16.44
N CYS A 18 29.04 -47.58 -16.84
CA CYS A 18 28.29 -46.33 -16.93
C CYS A 18 27.94 -45.83 -15.51
N LEU A 19 28.79 -44.95 -14.97
CA LEU A 19 28.50 -44.13 -13.80
C LEU A 19 27.52 -43.03 -14.25
N VAL A 20 26.22 -43.32 -14.16
CA VAL A 20 25.17 -42.34 -14.42
C VAL A 20 25.07 -41.42 -13.20
N CYS A 21 25.78 -40.30 -13.23
CA CYS A 21 25.54 -39.19 -12.31
C CYS A 21 24.18 -38.57 -12.66
N THR A 22 23.10 -39.06 -12.05
CA THR A 22 21.81 -38.37 -12.11
C THR A 22 21.91 -37.11 -11.25
N SER A 23 22.11 -35.97 -11.92
CA SER A 23 22.04 -34.64 -11.34
C SER A 23 20.64 -34.42 -10.75
N ASN A 24 20.48 -34.59 -9.44
CA ASN A 24 19.29 -34.13 -8.73
C ASN A 24 19.31 -32.59 -8.75
N ASN A 25 18.72 -32.01 -9.78
CA ASN A 25 18.39 -30.58 -9.80
C ASN A 25 17.33 -30.34 -8.73
N LEU A 26 17.78 -29.93 -7.54
CA LEU A 26 16.93 -29.35 -6.52
C LEU A 26 16.42 -28.00 -7.05
N TYR A 27 15.26 -28.03 -7.71
CA TYR A 27 14.50 -26.82 -8.00
C TYR A 27 13.99 -26.27 -6.66
N ALA A 28 14.77 -25.37 -6.05
CA ALA A 28 14.28 -24.52 -4.99
C ALA A 28 13.28 -23.52 -5.61
N SER A 29 12.00 -23.83 -5.53
CA SER A 29 10.95 -22.84 -5.82
C SER A 29 11.04 -21.75 -4.77
N SER A 30 11.49 -20.56 -5.17
CA SER A 30 11.34 -19.36 -4.36
C SER A 30 9.85 -19.01 -4.30
N ILE A 31 9.19 -19.41 -3.21
CA ILE A 31 7.89 -18.84 -2.86
C ILE A 31 8.16 -17.38 -2.54
N GLY A 32 7.85 -16.49 -3.48
CA GLY A 32 7.83 -15.06 -3.22
C GLY A 32 6.82 -14.80 -2.10
N MET A 33 7.31 -14.55 -0.89
CA MET A 33 6.45 -14.27 0.26
C MET A 33 5.82 -12.89 0.05
N GLN A 34 4.65 -12.87 -0.58
CA GLN A 34 3.87 -11.65 -0.78
C GLN A 34 3.41 -11.15 0.59
N LEU A 35 3.74 -9.90 0.91
CA LEU A 35 3.30 -9.30 2.17
C LEU A 35 1.76 -9.27 2.22
N PRO A 36 1.17 -9.60 3.37
CA PRO A 36 -0.26 -9.47 3.54
C PRO A 36 -0.64 -7.98 3.49
N SER A 37 -1.82 -7.68 2.95
CA SER A 37 -2.35 -6.32 3.02
C SER A 37 -2.64 -5.93 4.47
N CYS A 38 -2.50 -4.65 4.78
CA CYS A 38 -2.87 -4.11 6.07
C CYS A 38 -4.38 -4.27 6.30
N GLN A 39 -4.78 -4.63 7.51
CA GLN A 39 -6.19 -4.63 7.90
C GLN A 39 -6.58 -3.30 8.52
N ALA A 40 -7.80 -2.82 8.26
CA ALA A 40 -8.23 -1.51 8.76
C ALA A 40 -8.15 -1.44 10.29
N GLY A 41 -8.65 -2.47 11.00
CA GLY A 41 -8.59 -2.54 12.46
C GLY A 41 -7.16 -2.66 13.05
N ALA A 42 -6.17 -2.96 12.22
CA ALA A 42 -4.76 -3.04 12.61
C ALA A 42 -3.98 -1.75 12.36
N ILE A 43 -4.59 -0.76 11.72
CA ILE A 43 -4.03 0.57 11.52
C ILE A 43 -4.61 1.53 12.55
N THR A 44 -3.75 2.03 13.42
CA THR A 44 -4.08 3.19 14.26
C THR A 44 -3.87 4.44 13.43
N LEU A 45 -4.93 5.23 13.28
CA LEU A 45 -4.87 6.54 12.63
C LEU A 45 -4.62 7.63 13.66
N ASN A 46 -3.71 8.53 13.34
CA ASN A 46 -3.53 9.80 14.04
C ASN A 46 -3.66 10.95 13.05
N ILE A 47 -4.17 12.08 13.54
CA ILE A 47 -4.26 13.32 12.77
C ILE A 47 -3.62 14.47 13.55
N ASP A 48 -2.69 15.15 12.90
CA ASP A 48 -2.14 16.41 13.37
C ASP A 48 -2.72 17.54 12.52
N GLN A 49 -3.65 18.29 13.12
CA GLN A 49 -4.26 19.45 12.48
C GLN A 49 -3.36 20.66 12.72
N LYS A 50 -2.29 20.76 11.94
CA LYS A 50 -1.54 22.01 11.83
C LYS A 50 -2.38 23.01 11.05
N ILE A 51 -3.20 23.79 11.77
CA ILE A 51 -3.81 25.03 11.26
C ILE A 51 -2.67 26.03 11.09
N ALA A 52 -1.87 25.85 10.03
CA ALA A 52 -0.75 26.72 9.77
C ALA A 52 -1.28 28.06 9.23
N SER A 53 -0.79 29.17 9.78
CA SER A 53 -0.97 30.55 9.28
C SER A 53 -0.55 30.74 7.81
N THR A 54 -0.02 29.70 7.16
CA THR A 54 0.42 29.65 5.76
C THR A 54 -0.52 28.88 4.84
N SER A 55 -1.66 28.40 5.34
CA SER A 55 -2.73 27.94 4.47
C SER A 55 -3.39 29.18 3.84
N GLY A 56 -3.04 29.47 2.59
CA GLY A 56 -3.55 30.65 1.87
C GLY A 56 -5.06 30.78 2.08
N MET A 57 -5.44 31.85 2.79
CA MET A 57 -6.66 32.26 3.53
C MET A 57 -7.94 31.40 3.61
N SER A 58 -8.04 30.26 2.92
CA SER A 58 -9.30 29.56 2.67
C SER A 58 -9.19 28.05 2.53
N HIS A 59 -7.96 27.52 2.56
CA HIS A 59 -7.71 26.08 2.61
C HIS A 59 -7.22 25.72 4.00
N ASP A 60 -7.52 24.50 4.44
CA ASP A 60 -6.91 23.90 5.61
C ASP A 60 -6.16 22.63 5.18
N ALA A 61 -5.27 22.16 6.05
CA ALA A 61 -4.55 20.93 5.85
C ALA A 61 -4.33 20.20 7.18
N ALA A 62 -4.12 18.89 7.10
CA ALA A 62 -3.76 18.05 8.23
C ALA A 62 -2.78 16.97 7.79
N ASP A 63 -1.90 16.57 8.69
CA ASP A 63 -1.01 15.43 8.48
C ASP A 63 -1.63 14.18 9.12
N LEU A 64 -1.88 13.17 8.29
CA LEU A 64 -2.39 11.87 8.70
C LEU A 64 -1.20 10.92 8.91
N THR A 65 -1.16 10.25 10.06
CA THR A 65 -0.19 9.21 10.37
C THR A 65 -0.89 7.87 10.52
N PHE A 66 -0.38 6.87 9.82
CA PHE A 66 -0.87 5.50 9.77
C PHE A 66 0.13 4.65 10.54
N ILE A 67 -0.29 4.01 11.62
CA ILE A 67 0.59 3.21 12.47
C ILE A 67 0.15 1.75 12.39
N ASN A 68 1.03 0.89 11.85
CA ASN A 68 0.79 -0.54 11.88
C ASN A 68 0.94 -1.04 13.32
N SER A 69 -0.19 -1.42 13.93
CA SER A 69 -0.24 -1.84 15.33
C SER A 69 0.02 -3.34 15.51
N ARG A 70 0.30 -4.07 14.42
CA ARG A 70 0.67 -5.49 14.46
C ARG A 70 2.17 -5.67 14.70
N THR A 71 2.50 -6.90 15.09
CA THR A 71 3.87 -7.41 15.21
C THR A 71 4.47 -7.89 13.89
N THR A 72 3.71 -7.80 12.78
CA THR A 72 4.14 -8.18 11.44
C THR A 72 3.98 -7.02 10.47
N SER A 73 4.86 -6.93 9.47
CA SER A 73 4.75 -5.97 8.36
C SER A 73 3.50 -6.24 7.52
N CYS A 74 2.97 -5.21 6.87
CA CYS A 74 1.86 -5.32 5.92
C CYS A 74 2.01 -4.33 4.75
N SER A 75 1.28 -4.55 3.67
CA SER A 75 1.26 -3.64 2.51
C SER A 75 -0.04 -2.83 2.41
N ILE A 76 0.08 -1.59 1.95
CA ILE A 76 -1.06 -0.69 1.68
C ILE A 76 -0.78 0.13 0.43
N THR A 77 -1.83 0.53 -0.30
CA THR A 77 -1.67 1.39 -1.47
C THR A 77 -1.17 2.78 -1.07
N THR A 78 -0.38 3.41 -1.94
CA THR A 78 0.11 4.78 -1.77
C THR A 78 -1.00 5.83 -1.76
N ARG A 79 -2.22 5.47 -2.17
CA ARG A 79 -3.41 6.30 -2.06
C ARG A 79 -4.55 5.44 -1.54
N PRO A 80 -4.63 5.23 -0.22
CA PRO A 80 -5.74 4.49 0.33
C PRO A 80 -7.02 5.34 0.23
N GLU A 81 -8.17 4.67 0.19
CA GLU A 81 -9.45 5.35 0.13
C GLU A 81 -9.77 6.05 1.46
N ILE A 82 -10.25 7.28 1.38
CA ILE A 82 -10.69 8.08 2.53
C ILE A 82 -12.15 8.47 2.32
N SER A 83 -12.95 8.33 3.37
CA SER A 83 -14.34 8.78 3.39
C SER A 83 -14.57 9.75 4.56
N PHE A 84 -15.33 10.82 4.31
CA PHE A 84 -15.73 11.76 5.34
C PHE A 84 -17.14 11.43 5.81
N LEU A 85 -17.33 11.35 7.13
CA LEU A 85 -18.61 10.95 7.71
C LEU A 85 -19.21 12.08 8.53
N ASN A 86 -20.54 12.14 8.55
CA ASN A 86 -21.28 13.03 9.45
C ASN A 86 -21.41 12.43 10.87
N GLY A 87 -22.11 13.14 11.77
CA GLY A 87 -22.32 12.70 13.16
C GLY A 87 -23.06 11.37 13.29
N GLY A 88 -23.88 11.01 12.30
CA GLY A 88 -24.56 9.71 12.19
C GLY A 88 -23.70 8.63 11.54
N LYS A 89 -22.39 8.86 11.35
CA LYS A 89 -21.44 7.96 10.67
C LYS A 89 -21.84 7.63 9.22
N ARG A 90 -22.64 8.47 8.57
CA ARG A 90 -23.00 8.31 7.16
C ARG A 90 -21.99 9.03 6.27
N PRO A 91 -21.58 8.43 5.13
CA PRO A 91 -20.71 9.08 4.17
C PRO A 91 -21.29 10.40 3.66
N LEU A 92 -20.42 11.39 3.51
CA LEU A 92 -20.70 12.66 2.86
C LEU A 92 -20.21 12.59 1.41
N PRO A 93 -20.88 13.25 0.46
CA PRO A 93 -20.48 13.26 -0.96
C PRO A 93 -19.31 14.25 -1.16
N ILE A 94 -18.15 13.88 -0.64
CA ILE A 94 -16.89 14.61 -0.72
C ILE A 94 -15.91 13.72 -1.49
N ALA A 95 -15.51 14.16 -2.67
CA ALA A 95 -14.73 13.35 -3.59
C ALA A 95 -13.24 13.69 -3.57
N PHE A 96 -12.40 12.73 -3.90
CA PHE A 96 -10.99 12.99 -4.15
C PHE A 96 -10.83 13.84 -5.42
N ARG A 97 -10.01 14.89 -5.36
CA ARG A 97 -9.69 15.73 -6.52
C ARG A 97 -8.75 14.98 -7.45
N THR A 98 -9.24 14.59 -8.62
CA THR A 98 -8.46 13.88 -9.66
C THR A 98 -7.87 14.82 -10.70
N GLU A 99 -8.44 16.01 -10.87
CA GLU A 99 -7.88 17.09 -11.69
C GLU A 99 -6.49 17.49 -11.14
N ASN A 100 -5.46 17.40 -11.99
CA ASN A 100 -4.04 17.65 -11.72
C ASN A 100 -3.25 16.52 -11.03
N LEU A 101 -3.73 15.27 -11.05
CA LEU A 101 -2.83 14.15 -10.81
C LEU A 101 -1.78 14.07 -11.92
N SER A 102 -0.51 14.13 -11.56
CA SER A 102 0.57 13.73 -12.47
C SER A 102 0.48 12.21 -12.74
N ASP A 103 1.05 11.74 -13.84
CA ASP A 103 1.10 10.29 -14.16
C ASP A 103 1.68 9.45 -13.01
N SER A 104 2.69 10.00 -12.33
CA SER A 104 3.30 9.40 -11.12
C SER A 104 2.34 9.29 -9.93
N GLN A 105 1.35 10.18 -9.82
CA GLN A 105 0.32 10.19 -8.77
C GLN A 105 -0.93 9.40 -9.15
N SER A 106 -1.09 9.08 -10.44
CA SER A 106 -2.14 8.21 -10.98
C SER A 106 -1.82 6.73 -10.75
N THR A 107 -0.54 6.35 -10.78
CA THR A 107 -0.11 4.97 -10.56
C THR A 107 -0.19 4.61 -9.07
N LEU A 108 -1.16 3.78 -8.69
CA LEU A 108 -1.23 3.19 -7.35
C LEU A 108 -0.12 2.16 -7.20
N LYS A 109 0.71 2.34 -6.17
CA LYS A 109 1.75 1.37 -5.78
C LYS A 109 1.46 0.87 -4.38
N GLU A 110 1.93 -0.32 -4.05
CA GLU A 110 1.94 -0.76 -2.66
C GLU A 110 3.22 -0.27 -1.95
N ILE A 111 3.06 0.16 -0.70
CA ILE A 111 4.18 0.39 0.22
C ILE A 111 4.07 -0.60 1.37
N THR A 112 5.22 -0.97 1.94
CA THR A 112 5.28 -1.78 3.16
C THR A 112 5.31 -0.86 4.37
N ILE A 113 4.47 -1.16 5.37
CA ILE A 113 4.55 -0.58 6.71
C ILE A 113 5.08 -1.68 7.65
N PRO A 114 6.29 -1.54 8.20
CA PRO A 114 6.85 -2.49 9.16
C PRO A 114 5.95 -2.68 10.39
N ALA A 115 6.19 -3.73 11.17
CA ALA A 115 5.60 -3.90 12.50
C ALA A 115 5.88 -2.67 13.38
N GLY A 116 4.86 -2.06 13.98
CA GLY A 116 4.99 -0.79 14.72
C GLY A 116 5.36 0.43 13.85
N GLY A 117 5.57 0.23 12.55
CA GLY A 117 6.02 1.23 11.61
C GLY A 117 4.95 2.27 11.29
N LYS A 118 5.39 3.40 10.73
CA LYS A 118 4.53 4.52 10.40
C LYS A 118 4.57 4.85 8.92
N ALA A 119 3.47 5.35 8.40
CA ALA A 119 3.40 6.01 7.11
C ALA A 119 2.61 7.33 7.25
N LYS A 120 2.91 8.30 6.39
CA LYS A 120 2.34 9.65 6.47
C LYS A 120 1.75 10.10 5.14
N MET A 121 0.67 10.85 5.24
CA MET A 121 -0.02 11.47 4.12
C MET A 121 -0.51 12.84 4.55
N ARG A 122 -0.41 13.83 3.66
CA ARG A 122 -0.99 15.14 3.88
C ARG A 122 -2.37 15.20 3.24
N LEU A 123 -3.37 15.65 4.00
CA LEU A 123 -4.73 15.94 3.56
C LEU A 123 -4.90 17.46 3.42
N ARG A 124 -5.55 17.92 2.35
CA ARG A 124 -5.86 19.33 2.10
C ARG A 124 -7.29 19.49 1.60
N TRP A 125 -7.96 20.56 2.03
CA TRP A 125 -9.33 20.86 1.61
C TRP A 125 -9.61 22.37 1.65
N VAL A 126 -10.72 22.79 1.04
CA VAL A 126 -11.23 24.17 1.18
C VAL A 126 -12.10 24.25 2.44
N SER A 127 -11.75 25.14 3.37
CA SER A 127 -12.43 25.29 4.67
C SER A 127 -13.42 26.45 4.71
N GLN A 128 -13.39 27.31 3.69
CA GLN A 128 -14.20 28.52 3.61
C GLN A 128 -15.11 28.57 2.38
N LYS A 129 -16.07 29.49 2.42
CA LYS A 129 -16.99 29.75 1.31
C LYS A 129 -16.32 30.66 0.29
N LEU A 130 -15.79 30.11 -0.80
CA LEU A 130 -15.04 30.86 -1.83
C LEU A 130 -15.72 30.93 -3.19
N PHE A 131 -16.77 30.16 -3.39
CA PHE A 131 -17.45 30.02 -4.68
C PHE A 131 -18.71 30.88 -4.68
N ASP A 132 -19.24 31.25 -5.85
CA ASP A 132 -20.54 31.95 -5.89
C ASP A 132 -21.65 31.04 -5.36
N LYS A 133 -21.61 29.77 -5.77
CA LYS A 133 -22.53 28.72 -5.31
C LYS A 133 -21.80 27.79 -4.35
N ASN A 134 -21.69 28.17 -3.09
CA ASN A 134 -21.03 27.32 -2.08
C ASN A 134 -21.88 26.13 -1.64
N LEU A 135 -21.22 25.00 -1.45
CA LEU A 135 -21.73 23.85 -0.72
C LEU A 135 -20.71 23.47 0.36
N CYS A 136 -21.14 23.35 1.61
CA CYS A 136 -20.26 22.97 2.71
C CYS A 136 -20.86 21.83 3.54
N TYR A 137 -20.02 20.87 3.91
CA TYR A 137 -20.37 19.78 4.80
C TYR A 137 -19.64 19.91 6.14
N LYS A 138 -20.36 19.60 7.22
CA LYS A 138 -19.78 19.41 8.55
C LYS A 138 -19.41 17.95 8.71
N THR A 139 -18.12 17.70 8.87
CA THR A 139 -17.58 16.36 9.12
C THR A 139 -17.53 16.09 10.63
N SER A 140 -17.62 14.82 11.00
CA SER A 140 -17.42 14.37 12.39
C SER A 140 -16.34 13.30 12.50
N PHE A 141 -16.17 12.50 11.44
CA PHE A 141 -15.14 11.47 11.35
C PHE A 141 -14.49 11.45 9.98
N LEU A 142 -13.23 11.04 9.95
CA LEU A 142 -12.51 10.62 8.77
C LEU A 142 -12.35 9.10 8.87
N ALA A 143 -12.75 8.39 7.83
CA ALA A 143 -12.61 6.95 7.72
C ALA A 143 -11.54 6.62 6.69
N LEU A 144 -10.60 5.76 7.07
CA LEU A 144 -9.71 5.07 6.15
C LEU A 144 -10.38 3.76 5.77
N VAL A 145 -10.48 3.49 4.47
CA VAL A 145 -11.00 2.24 3.93
C VAL A 145 -9.82 1.40 3.44
N ILE A 146 -9.69 0.17 3.94
CA ILE A 146 -8.72 -0.81 3.45
C ILE A 146 -9.47 -2.11 3.20
N GLN A 147 -9.42 -2.62 1.96
CA GLN A 147 -10.10 -3.86 1.55
C GLN A 147 -11.59 -3.91 1.95
N GLY A 148 -12.29 -2.77 1.88
CA GLY A 148 -13.71 -2.65 2.26
C GLY A 148 -13.98 -2.51 3.76
N GLU A 149 -12.98 -2.75 4.62
CA GLU A 149 -13.07 -2.48 6.05
C GLU A 149 -12.67 -1.05 6.38
N GLN A 150 -13.13 -0.54 7.53
CA GLN A 150 -12.90 0.85 7.91
C GLN A 150 -12.34 1.01 9.31
N THR A 151 -11.32 1.85 9.43
CA THR A 151 -10.90 2.44 10.70
C THR A 151 -11.14 3.94 10.65
N ARG A 152 -11.41 4.57 11.80
CA ARG A 152 -11.93 5.94 11.85
C ARG A 152 -11.24 6.75 12.93
N ILE A 153 -11.08 8.03 12.66
CA ILE A 153 -10.63 9.02 13.63
C ILE A 153 -11.63 10.19 13.68
N ALA A 154 -11.74 10.83 14.84
CA ALA A 154 -12.49 12.07 14.98
C ALA A 154 -11.91 13.14 14.03
N PHE A 155 -12.80 13.77 13.26
CA PHE A 155 -12.44 14.81 12.31
C PHE A 155 -13.59 15.80 12.23
N LYS A 156 -13.50 16.88 13.01
CA LYS A 156 -14.57 17.86 13.19
C LYS A 156 -14.29 19.13 12.39
N ASN A 157 -14.20 19.00 11.07
CA ASN A 157 -13.92 20.12 10.18
C ASN A 157 -15.08 20.43 9.25
N LYS A 158 -15.08 21.65 8.72
CA LYS A 158 -15.95 22.06 7.63
C LYS A 158 -15.18 21.93 6.32
N ILE A 159 -15.77 21.24 5.35
CA ILE A 159 -15.23 21.13 4.00
C ILE A 159 -16.21 21.78 3.03
N CYS A 160 -15.72 22.70 2.21
CA CYS A 160 -16.50 23.48 1.27
C CYS A 160 -16.06 23.22 -0.17
N GLY A 161 -16.93 23.53 -1.12
CA GLY A 161 -16.70 23.39 -2.55
C GLY A 161 -17.74 24.15 -3.36
N ASP A 162 -17.59 24.10 -4.67
CA ASP A 162 -18.59 24.63 -5.59
C ASP A 162 -19.76 23.65 -5.69
N LYS A 163 -21.00 24.11 -5.52
CA LYS A 163 -22.20 23.27 -5.58
C LYS A 163 -22.37 22.56 -6.93
N THR A 164 -21.88 23.16 -8.01
CA THR A 164 -21.97 22.62 -9.38
C THR A 164 -20.87 21.60 -9.67
N LYS A 165 -19.67 21.79 -9.11
CA LYS A 165 -18.52 20.87 -9.31
C LYS A 165 -18.40 19.81 -8.21
N GLY A 166 -19.08 20.01 -7.08
CA GLY A 166 -18.98 19.18 -5.90
C GLY A 166 -17.93 19.66 -4.89
N VAL A 167 -17.91 18.99 -3.75
CA VAL A 167 -16.95 19.24 -2.67
C VAL A 167 -15.81 18.24 -2.81
N VAL A 168 -14.58 18.71 -2.83
CA VAL A 168 -13.40 17.87 -3.06
C VAL A 168 -12.33 18.03 -1.99
N TYR A 169 -11.48 17.01 -1.87
CA TYR A 169 -10.27 17.02 -1.05
C TYR A 169 -9.07 16.53 -1.86
N GLU A 170 -7.87 16.87 -1.39
CA GLU A 170 -6.60 16.46 -1.99
C GLU A 170 -5.76 15.71 -0.97
N THR A 171 -4.96 14.76 -1.45
CA THR A 171 -3.96 14.08 -0.63
C THR A 171 -2.63 13.96 -1.34
N SER A 172 -1.54 14.08 -0.59
CA SER A 172 -0.26 13.54 -1.03
C SER A 172 -0.34 12.01 -1.14
N LEU A 173 0.65 11.41 -1.80
CA LEU A 173 0.86 9.98 -1.65
C LEU A 173 1.25 9.66 -0.19
N LEU A 174 0.83 8.49 0.26
CA LEU A 174 1.25 7.87 1.49
C LEU A 174 2.70 7.42 1.34
N THR A 175 3.56 7.87 2.25
CA THR A 175 4.99 7.52 2.25
C THR A 175 5.37 6.87 3.58
N PRO A 176 6.23 5.83 3.58
CA PRO A 176 6.79 5.30 4.81
C PRO A 176 7.53 6.40 5.59
N ASP A 177 7.37 6.43 6.91
CA ASP A 177 8.15 7.31 7.77
C ASP A 177 9.57 6.78 7.86
N SER A 178 10.52 7.48 7.26
CA SER A 178 11.92 7.09 7.11
C SER A 178 12.68 6.89 8.43
N LYS A 179 12.04 7.17 9.58
CA LYS A 179 12.57 6.94 10.92
C LYS A 179 12.15 5.61 11.57
N SER A 180 11.46 4.72 10.85
CA SER A 180 10.93 3.46 11.44
C SER A 180 11.85 2.24 11.31
N GLY A 181 13.13 2.43 10.96
CA GLY A 181 14.15 1.38 11.02
C GLY A 181 14.94 1.49 12.32
N VAL A 182 14.62 0.65 13.29
CA VAL A 182 15.53 0.27 14.38
C VAL A 182 16.04 -1.12 14.06
#